data_AF-A0A660S509-F1
#
_entry.id   AF-A0A660S509-F1
#
_cell.length_a   1.000
_cell.length_b   1.000
_cell.length_c   1.000
_cell.angle_alpha   90.00
_cell.angle_beta   90.00
_cell.angle_gamma   90.00
#
_symmetry.space_group_name_H-M   'P 1'
#
loop_
_entity.id
_entity.type
_entity.pdbx_description
1 polymer ?
#
loop_
_entity_poly.entity_id
_entity_poly.type
_entity_poly.pdbx_seq_one_letter_code
_entity_poly.pdbx_strand_id
1 'polypeptide(L)'
;MGSLSSEGRGAIDAARDIPDGAITTPKLADRAVTTDKIANGAVTNEKVAENSLFYTQLRNAQFLDFEITVRAGKTQFANVGNPEAFRLVSVNVTHGQPNLDWYFRNQLILIPHRRPPIVRATLIVLKNNAKEDVTVHIRAYVFAEPKRR
;
A
#
# COMPACT_ATOMS: atom_id res chain seq x y z
N MET A 1 31.17 -56.88 -32.78
CA MET A 1 29.82 -56.40 -32.41
C MET A 1 30.01 -55.27 -31.41
N GLY A 2 29.97 -54.02 -31.87
CA GLY A 2 30.07 -52.85 -30.99
C GLY A 2 28.73 -52.65 -30.28
N SER A 3 28.74 -52.66 -28.95
CA SER A 3 27.59 -52.23 -28.16
C SER A 3 27.44 -50.72 -28.33
N LEU A 4 26.33 -50.27 -28.90
CA LEU A 4 25.92 -48.88 -28.75
C LEU A 4 25.47 -48.72 -27.30
N SER A 5 26.31 -48.06 -26.50
CA SER A 5 25.96 -47.52 -25.19
C SER A 5 24.70 -46.67 -25.33
N SER A 6 23.76 -46.88 -24.41
CA SER A 6 22.57 -46.05 -24.26
C SER A 6 22.98 -44.59 -24.05
N GLU A 7 23.06 -43.81 -25.12
CA GLU A 7 23.21 -42.37 -25.02
C GLU A 7 21.92 -41.81 -24.41
N GLY A 8 22.10 -41.18 -23.25
CA GLY A 8 21.04 -40.68 -22.40
C GLY A 8 20.00 -39.90 -23.20
N ARG A 9 18.73 -40.29 -23.02
CA ARG A 9 17.59 -39.46 -23.41
C ARG A 9 17.79 -38.09 -22.78
N GLY A 10 18.04 -37.10 -23.64
CA GLY A 10 18.54 -35.78 -23.29
C GLY A 10 17.81 -35.16 -22.10
N ALA A 11 18.53 -34.95 -21.01
CA ALA A 11 18.11 -34.02 -20.00
C ALA A 11 18.04 -32.63 -20.65
N ILE A 12 16.88 -32.00 -20.56
CA ILE A 12 16.72 -30.60 -20.95
C ILE A 12 17.41 -29.77 -19.89
N ASP A 13 18.44 -29.03 -20.28
CA ASP A 13 19.05 -28.02 -19.42
C ASP A 13 18.34 -26.70 -19.69
N ALA A 14 17.58 -26.22 -18.71
CA ALA A 14 16.81 -24.98 -18.85
C ALA A 14 17.69 -23.77 -19.22
N ALA A 15 18.95 -23.72 -18.77
CA ALA A 15 19.83 -22.59 -19.05
C ALA A 15 20.40 -22.61 -20.48
N ARG A 16 20.63 -23.80 -21.05
CA ARG A 16 21.17 -23.96 -22.41
C ARG A 16 20.07 -24.04 -23.47
N ASP A 17 18.99 -24.76 -23.15
CA ASP A 17 18.02 -25.23 -24.14
C ASP A 17 16.76 -24.35 -24.19
N ILE A 18 16.57 -23.42 -23.22
CA ILE A 18 15.47 -22.46 -23.19
C ILE A 18 16.04 -21.03 -23.28
N PRO A 19 16.15 -20.46 -24.50
CA PRO A 19 16.68 -19.10 -24.65
C PRO A 19 15.73 -18.04 -24.06
N ASP A 20 16.27 -16.85 -23.80
CA ASP A 20 15.49 -15.72 -23.28
C ASP A 20 14.27 -15.40 -24.16
N GLY A 21 13.11 -15.21 -23.52
CA GLY A 21 11.85 -14.97 -24.21
C GLY A 21 11.26 -16.19 -24.92
N ALA A 22 11.86 -17.39 -24.79
CA ALA A 22 11.31 -18.60 -25.41
C ALA A 22 9.92 -18.97 -24.88
N ILE A 23 9.59 -18.59 -23.65
CA ILE A 23 8.26 -18.79 -23.05
C ILE A 23 7.43 -17.52 -23.23
N THR A 24 6.56 -17.53 -24.24
CA THR A 24 5.63 -16.43 -24.54
C THR A 24 4.23 -16.72 -23.98
N THR A 25 3.38 -15.69 -23.87
CA THR A 25 2.03 -15.81 -23.30
C THR A 25 1.21 -16.98 -23.88
N PRO A 26 1.16 -17.21 -25.21
CA PRO A 26 0.39 -18.33 -25.77
C PRO A 26 0.91 -19.73 -25.39
N LYS A 27 2.16 -19.84 -24.94
CA LYS A 27 2.76 -21.11 -24.47
C LYS A 27 2.37 -21.44 -23.03
N LEU A 28 1.82 -20.47 -22.30
CA LEU A 28 1.28 -20.65 -20.96
C LEU A 28 -0.23 -20.80 -21.07
N ALA A 29 -0.74 -22.01 -20.84
CA ALA A 29 -2.17 -22.22 -20.72
C ALA A 29 -2.75 -21.41 -19.56
N ASP A 30 -4.05 -21.13 -19.59
CA ASP A 30 -4.73 -20.48 -18.48
C ASP A 30 -4.48 -21.24 -17.17
N ARG A 31 -4.12 -20.50 -16.13
CA ARG A 31 -3.79 -21.04 -14.79
C ARG A 31 -2.59 -22.00 -14.78
N ALA A 32 -1.74 -21.99 -15.82
CA ALA A 32 -0.54 -22.84 -15.88
C ALA A 32 0.48 -22.51 -14.79
N VAL A 33 0.54 -21.26 -14.31
CA VAL A 33 1.36 -20.85 -13.17
C VAL A 33 0.45 -20.73 -11.95
N THR A 34 0.59 -21.70 -11.03
CA THR A 34 -0.17 -21.76 -9.78
C THR A 34 0.73 -21.36 -8.60
N THR A 35 0.13 -21.08 -7.44
CA THR A 35 0.87 -20.71 -6.23
C THR A 35 1.98 -21.72 -5.89
N ASP A 36 1.70 -23.02 -5.96
CA ASP A 36 2.67 -24.08 -5.66
C ASP A 36 3.87 -24.12 -6.64
N LYS A 37 3.72 -23.55 -7.84
CA LYS A 37 4.80 -23.42 -8.83
C LYS A 37 5.69 -22.21 -8.58
N ILE A 38 5.33 -21.33 -7.66
CA ILE A 38 6.06 -20.13 -7.29
C ILE A 38 6.69 -20.38 -5.91
N ALA A 39 8.01 -20.58 -5.89
CA ALA A 39 8.73 -20.74 -4.62
C ALA A 39 8.64 -19.47 -3.76
N ASN A 40 8.66 -19.65 -2.43
CA ASN A 40 8.71 -18.53 -1.49
C ASN A 40 9.93 -17.64 -1.79
N GLY A 41 9.69 -16.33 -1.92
CA GLY A 41 10.74 -15.37 -2.27
C GLY A 41 11.10 -15.31 -3.76
N ALA A 42 10.47 -16.11 -4.64
CA ALA A 42 10.73 -16.06 -6.09
C ALA A 42 10.31 -14.72 -6.72
N VAL A 43 9.29 -14.06 -6.17
CA VAL A 43 8.85 -12.72 -6.57
C VAL A 43 9.27 -11.73 -5.48
N THR A 44 10.33 -10.97 -5.76
CA THR A 44 10.87 -9.92 -4.88
C THR A 44 10.32 -8.56 -5.28
N ASN A 45 10.50 -7.54 -4.43
CA ASN A 45 10.06 -6.18 -4.73
C ASN A 45 10.64 -5.65 -6.06
N GLU A 46 11.89 -5.99 -6.38
CA GLU A 46 12.54 -5.60 -7.64
C GLU A 46 11.91 -6.23 -8.89
N LYS A 47 11.23 -7.37 -8.74
CA LYS A 47 10.54 -8.09 -9.82
C LYS A 47 9.10 -7.59 -10.05
N VAL A 48 8.62 -6.73 -9.16
CA VAL A 48 7.28 -6.16 -9.20
C VAL A 48 7.42 -4.71 -9.60
N ALA A 49 6.93 -4.36 -10.79
CA ALA A 49 6.93 -2.96 -11.21
C ALA A 49 6.18 -2.11 -10.18
N GLU A 50 6.69 -0.90 -9.92
CA GLU A 50 6.03 0.03 -9.01
C GLU A 50 4.57 0.20 -9.45
N ASN A 51 3.65 0.17 -8.49
CA ASN A 51 2.21 0.26 -8.73
C ASN A 51 1.56 -0.92 -9.51
N SER A 52 2.27 -1.99 -9.85
CA SER A 52 1.64 -3.12 -10.59
C SER A 52 0.69 -3.96 -9.73
N LEU A 53 0.81 -3.92 -8.40
CA LEU A 53 -0.08 -4.60 -7.44
C LEU A 53 -1.27 -3.74 -7.02
N PHE A 54 -1.83 -2.96 -7.95
CA PHE A 54 -3.05 -2.22 -7.67
C PHE A 54 -4.22 -3.19 -7.46
N TYR A 55 -4.60 -3.39 -6.19
CA TYR A 55 -5.85 -4.03 -5.83
C TYR A 55 -6.98 -3.33 -6.59
N THR A 56 -7.80 -4.09 -7.33
CA THR A 56 -8.95 -3.57 -8.10
C THR A 56 -9.94 -2.80 -7.23
N GLN A 57 -9.89 -3.00 -5.92
CA GLN A 57 -10.67 -2.31 -4.89
C GLN A 57 -10.21 -0.87 -4.64
N LEU A 58 -9.03 -0.47 -5.13
CA LEU A 58 -8.44 0.86 -4.93
C LEU A 58 -8.86 1.91 -5.99
N ARG A 59 -9.76 1.57 -6.94
CA ARG A 59 -10.16 2.50 -8.04
C ARG A 59 -10.74 3.84 -7.57
N ASN A 60 -11.24 3.92 -6.33
CA ASN A 60 -11.78 5.14 -5.73
C ASN A 60 -10.97 5.60 -4.51
N ALA A 61 -9.73 5.12 -4.37
CA ALA A 61 -8.83 5.55 -3.31
C ALA A 61 -8.34 6.98 -3.61
N GLN A 62 -8.57 7.90 -2.69
CA GLN A 62 -7.92 9.20 -2.69
C GLN A 62 -6.68 9.14 -1.83
N PHE A 63 -5.58 9.70 -2.35
CA PHE A 63 -4.35 9.90 -1.59
C PHE A 63 -4.34 11.33 -1.08
N LEU A 64 -4.18 11.49 0.23
CA LEU A 64 -3.87 12.77 0.83
C LEU A 64 -2.39 12.74 1.18
N ASP A 65 -1.60 13.60 0.57
CA ASP A 65 -0.18 13.81 0.88
C ASP A 65 0.00 15.27 1.27
N PHE A 66 0.34 15.51 2.54
CA PHE A 66 0.48 16.86 3.08
C PHE A 66 1.48 16.89 4.23
N GLU A 67 2.07 18.08 4.43
CA GLU A 67 2.96 18.36 5.56
C GLU A 67 2.23 19.13 6.65
N ILE A 68 2.60 18.83 7.90
CA ILE A 68 2.18 19.60 9.08
C ILE A 68 3.39 19.89 9.94
N THR A 69 3.59 21.15 10.31
CA THR A 69 4.52 21.55 11.37
C THR A 69 3.80 21.68 12.70
N VAL A 70 4.12 20.80 13.64
CA VAL A 70 3.61 20.84 15.01
C VAL A 70 4.61 21.60 15.87
N ARG A 71 4.16 22.73 16.43
CA ARG A 71 5.01 23.55 17.30
C ARG A 71 5.49 22.81 18.55
N ALA A 72 6.66 23.17 19.07
CA ALA A 72 7.24 22.60 20.27
C ALA A 72 6.24 22.55 21.45
N GLY A 73 6.10 21.37 22.08
CA GLY A 73 5.19 21.15 23.20
C GLY A 73 3.70 21.27 22.89
N LYS A 74 3.30 21.37 21.61
CA LYS A 74 1.89 21.52 21.20
C LYS A 74 1.29 20.22 20.70
N THR A 75 -0.04 20.19 20.74
CA THR A 75 -0.87 19.16 20.11
C THR A 75 -1.59 19.77 18.92
N GLN A 76 -1.58 19.08 17.78
CA GLN A 76 -2.27 19.50 16.57
C GLN A 76 -3.18 18.39 16.06
N PHE A 77 -4.28 18.79 15.44
CA PHE A 77 -5.27 17.90 14.84
C PHE A 77 -5.22 18.03 13.32
N ALA A 78 -5.17 16.90 12.62
CA ALA A 78 -5.28 16.84 11.17
C ALA A 78 -6.50 16.02 10.79
N ASN A 79 -7.39 16.59 9.98
CA ASN A 79 -8.52 15.86 9.43
C ASN A 79 -8.07 15.06 8.22
N VAL A 80 -8.18 13.73 8.30
CA VAL A 80 -7.80 12.81 7.22
C VAL A 80 -9.00 12.06 6.63
N GLY A 81 -10.21 12.54 6.91
CA GLY A 81 -11.42 12.02 6.30
C GLY A 81 -12.67 12.30 7.11
N ASN A 82 -13.78 12.42 6.38
CA ASN A 82 -15.11 12.26 6.97
C ASN A 82 -15.47 10.76 6.96
N PRO A 83 -15.53 10.05 8.10
CA PRO A 83 -15.94 8.64 8.19
C PRO A 83 -17.31 8.30 7.57
N GLU A 84 -18.17 9.28 7.29
CA GLU A 84 -19.44 9.05 6.58
C GLU A 84 -19.31 9.03 5.06
N ALA A 85 -18.23 9.59 4.53
CA ALA A 85 -17.96 9.68 3.09
C ALA A 85 -16.70 8.91 2.69
N PHE A 86 -15.78 8.69 3.62
CA PHE A 86 -14.48 8.10 3.35
C PHE A 86 -14.02 7.16 4.48
N ARG A 87 -13.67 5.91 4.14
CA ARG A 87 -12.95 4.99 5.04
C ARG A 87 -11.46 5.23 4.96
N LEU A 88 -10.83 5.50 6.09
CA LEU A 88 -9.37 5.52 6.21
C LEU A 88 -8.85 4.09 6.14
N VAL A 89 -7.97 3.80 5.19
CA VAL A 89 -7.38 2.47 5.01
C VAL A 89 -5.99 2.38 5.63
N SER A 90 -5.17 3.41 5.45
CA SER A 90 -3.84 3.46 6.06
C SER A 90 -3.36 4.89 6.17
N VAL A 91 -2.51 5.13 7.17
CA VAL A 91 -1.77 6.39 7.35
C VAL A 91 -0.34 6.04 7.63
N ASN A 92 0.56 6.67 6.89
CA ASN A 92 1.97 6.69 7.21
C ASN A 92 2.31 8.09 7.70
N VAL A 93 2.83 8.17 8.93
CA VAL A 93 3.39 9.39 9.51
C VAL A 93 4.90 9.19 9.60
N THR A 94 5.65 9.91 8.78
CA THR A 94 7.12 9.87 8.82
C THR A 94 7.64 11.17 9.42
N HIS A 95 8.51 11.05 10.42
CA HIS A 95 9.20 12.17 11.04
C HIS A 95 10.63 11.76 11.42
N GLY A 96 11.54 12.72 11.41
CA GLY A 96 12.97 12.49 11.67
C GLY A 96 13.37 12.42 13.15
N GLN A 97 12.44 12.46 14.11
CA GLN A 97 12.78 12.64 15.53
C GLN A 97 11.95 11.80 16.51
N PRO A 98 12.52 11.13 17.53
CA PRO A 98 11.82 10.19 18.42
C PRO A 98 10.75 10.80 19.35
N ASN A 99 10.57 12.12 19.35
CA ASN A 99 9.77 12.84 20.36
C ASN A 99 8.35 13.21 19.91
N LEU A 100 7.84 12.59 18.84
CA LEU A 100 6.48 12.79 18.35
C LEU A 100 5.61 11.56 18.68
N ASP A 101 4.59 11.76 19.51
CA ASP A 101 3.54 10.75 19.69
C ASP A 101 2.39 11.05 18.71
N TRP A 102 1.81 10.01 18.11
CA TRP A 102 0.63 10.16 17.27
C TRP A 102 -0.38 9.04 17.48
N TYR A 103 -1.67 9.38 17.37
CA TYR A 103 -2.76 8.43 17.49
C TYR A 103 -4.04 8.93 16.78
N PHE A 104 -4.97 8.03 16.52
CA PHE A 104 -6.27 8.37 15.93
C PHE A 104 -7.31 8.74 16.99
N ARG A 105 -8.15 9.72 16.67
CA ARG A 105 -9.30 10.10 17.48
C ARG A 105 -10.54 10.24 16.59
N ASN A 106 -11.58 9.47 16.90
CA ASN A 106 -12.89 9.65 16.30
C ASN A 106 -13.68 10.68 17.10
N GLN A 107 -14.16 11.74 16.45
CA GLN A 107 -14.85 12.83 17.13
C GLN A 107 -16.06 13.32 16.34
N LEU A 108 -17.10 13.75 17.04
CA LEU A 108 -18.22 14.51 16.46
C LEU A 108 -17.83 15.99 16.44
N ILE A 109 -17.86 16.62 15.28
CA ILE A 109 -17.56 18.04 15.08
C ILE A 109 -18.87 18.76 14.74
N LEU A 110 -19.17 19.83 15.49
CA LEU A 110 -20.25 20.76 15.18
C LEU A 110 -19.75 21.79 14.15
N ILE A 111 -20.38 21.82 12.99
CA ILE A 111 -20.17 22.79 11.92
C ILE A 111 -21.46 23.63 11.82
N PRO A 112 -21.49 24.84 12.40
CA PRO A 112 -22.73 25.61 12.58
C PRO A 112 -23.53 25.90 11.30
N HIS A 113 -22.91 25.81 10.12
CA HIS A 113 -23.53 26.17 8.84
C HIS A 113 -23.75 24.98 7.91
N ARG A 114 -23.49 23.74 8.37
CA ARG A 114 -23.74 22.53 7.60
C ARG A 114 -25.08 21.91 7.98
N ARG A 115 -25.76 21.25 7.04
CA ARG A 115 -26.92 20.39 7.31
C ARG A 115 -26.59 18.95 6.88
N PRO A 116 -26.55 17.96 7.81
CA PRO A 116 -26.67 18.11 9.27
C PRO A 116 -25.48 18.88 9.89
N PRO A 117 -25.68 19.56 11.03
CA PRO A 117 -24.67 20.41 11.66
C PRO A 117 -23.59 19.61 12.38
N ILE A 118 -23.81 18.32 12.65
CA ILE A 118 -22.84 17.46 13.30
C ILE A 118 -22.29 16.48 12.27
N VAL A 119 -20.98 16.32 12.28
CA VAL A 119 -20.24 15.48 11.34
C VAL A 119 -19.31 14.60 12.14
N ARG A 120 -19.27 13.31 11.84
CA ARG A 120 -18.19 12.44 12.34
C ARG A 120 -16.90 12.78 11.59
N ALA A 121 -15.79 12.94 12.30
CA ALA A 121 -14.46 13.15 11.73
C ALA A 121 -13.48 12.13 12.30
N THR A 122 -12.60 11.62 11.44
CA THR A 122 -11.44 10.83 11.86
C THR A 122 -10.24 11.77 11.86
N LEU A 123 -9.75 12.09 13.05
CA LEU A 123 -8.62 12.99 13.24
C LEU A 123 -7.36 12.18 13.54
N ILE A 124 -6.25 12.60 12.95
CA ILE A 124 -4.93 12.29 13.49
C ILE A 124 -4.64 13.34 14.56
N VAL A 125 -4.22 12.87 15.73
CA VAL A 125 -3.68 13.71 16.79
C VAL A 125 -2.18 13.55 16.78
N LEU A 126 -1.47 14.68 16.63
CA LEU A 126 -0.03 14.75 16.70
C LEU A 126 0.34 15.51 17.97
N LYS A 127 1.19 14.91 18.80
CA LYS A 127 1.70 15.52 20.01
C LYS A 127 3.22 15.64 19.90
N ASN A 128 3.68 16.89 19.79
CA ASN A 128 5.11 17.18 19.77
C ASN A 128 5.61 17.33 21.22
N ASN A 129 6.35 16.34 21.71
CA ASN A 129 7.01 16.40 23.02
C ASN A 129 8.44 16.95 22.93
N ALA A 130 8.92 17.33 21.73
CA ALA A 130 10.22 17.94 21.53
C ALA A 130 10.23 19.41 21.99
N LYS A 131 11.44 19.94 22.18
CA LYS A 131 11.69 21.37 22.48
C LYS A 131 11.75 22.25 21.23
N GLU A 132 11.69 21.63 20.06
CA GLU A 132 11.72 22.28 18.76
C GLU A 132 10.50 21.90 17.92
N ASP A 133 10.22 22.69 16.90
CA ASP A 133 9.12 22.42 15.97
C ASP A 133 9.43 21.17 15.13
N VAL A 134 8.41 20.33 14.92
CA VAL A 134 8.55 19.08 14.16
C VAL A 134 7.64 19.13 12.95
N THR A 135 8.22 19.04 11.76
CA THR A 135 7.48 18.84 10.52
C THR A 135 7.30 17.35 10.25
N VAL A 136 6.07 16.97 9.92
CA VAL A 136 5.69 15.60 9.59
C VAL A 136 5.13 15.53 8.19
N HIS A 137 5.45 14.47 7.47
CA HIS A 137 4.75 14.11 6.25
C HIS A 137 3.68 13.10 6.57
N ILE A 138 2.45 13.38 6.15
CA ILE A 138 1.31 12.50 6.33
C ILE A 138 0.85 12.05 4.96
N ARG A 139 0.95 10.75 4.73
CA ARG A 139 0.30 10.09 3.60
C ARG A 139 -0.87 9.26 4.09
N ALA A 140 -2.08 9.65 3.72
CA ALA A 140 -3.31 8.94 4.05
C ALA A 140 -3.96 8.37 2.80
N TYR A 141 -4.49 7.16 2.93
CA TYR A 141 -5.22 6.43 1.90
C TYR A 141 -6.68 6.35 2.33
N VAL A 142 -7.57 6.96 1.55
CA VAL A 142 -8.97 7.11 1.93
C VAL A 142 -9.90 6.62 0.83
N PHE A 143 -10.99 5.95 1.20
CA PHE A 143 -11.90 5.28 0.29
C PHE A 143 -13.28 5.88 0.34
N ALA A 144 -13.78 6.40 -0.78
CA ALA A 144 -15.17 6.85 -0.84
C ALA A 144 -16.11 5.69 -0.44
N GLU A 145 -16.86 5.84 0.65
CA GLU A 145 -17.93 4.90 0.96
C GLU A 145 -19.04 5.07 -0.10
N PRO A 146 -19.52 3.99 -0.73
CA PRO A 146 -20.70 4.09 -1.58
C PRO A 146 -21.84 4.61 -0.72
N LYS A 147 -22.54 5.65 -1.21
CA LYS A 147 -23.72 6.20 -0.53
C LYS A 147 -24.64 5.05 -0.16
N ARG A 148 -24.90 4.83 1.14
CA ARG A 148 -25.93 3.90 1.58
C ARG A 148 -27.24 4.37 0.95
N ARG A 149 -27.80 3.55 0.06
CA ARG A 149 -29.15 3.75 -0.49
C ARG A 149 -30.18 3.66 0.62
#